data_AF-A0A950YDY9-F1
#
_entry.id   AF-A0A950YDY9-F1
#
_cell.length_a   1.000
_cell.length_b   1.000
_cell.length_c   1.000
_cell.angle_alpha   90.00
_cell.angle_beta   90.00
_cell.angle_gamma   90.00
#
_symmetry.space_group_name_H-M   'P 1'
#
loop_
_entity.id
_entity.type
_entity.pdbx_description
1 polymer ?
#
loop_
_entity_poly.entity_id
_entity_poly.type
_entity_poly.pdbx_seq_one_letter_code
_entity_poly.pdbx_strand_id
1 'polypeptide(L)'
;MKLRDFLERYREGFNAYLDDRDERNLNLAYELGRSAVAQELSVLDLASAHQDVLLARLRSDPDLAGQEDVVRAAGECFLEAVSAFEVVRRALQDARETALVERRLAAILRRLSHFLADASLALDASESLDEMLQLVAEHARELTSADRCAVRLTLEEAGPS
;
A
#
# COMPACT_ATOMS: atom_id res chain seq x y z
N MET A 1 -1.69 -20.00 1.19
CA MET A 1 -2.43 -20.66 2.27
C MET A 1 -3.90 -20.61 1.89
N LYS A 2 -4.67 -21.70 2.05
CA LYS A 2 -6.08 -21.72 1.65
C LYS A 2 -6.92 -21.04 2.74
N LEU A 3 -8.05 -20.42 2.38
CA LEU A 3 -8.97 -19.77 3.34
C LEU A 3 -9.32 -20.68 4.54
N ARG A 4 -9.46 -21.98 4.30
CA ARG A 4 -9.71 -22.99 5.35
C ARG A 4 -8.60 -23.02 6.41
N ASP A 5 -7.34 -23.00 5.99
CA ASP A 5 -6.19 -23.03 6.90
C ASP A 5 -6.16 -21.76 7.77
N PHE A 6 -6.57 -20.62 7.21
CA PHE A 6 -6.71 -19.38 7.97
C PHE A 6 -7.82 -19.49 9.02
N LEU A 7 -8.99 -20.00 8.64
CA LEU A 7 -10.12 -20.20 9.56
C LEU A 7 -9.76 -21.15 10.71
N GLU A 8 -9.03 -22.23 10.44
CA GLU A 8 -8.57 -23.17 11.46
C GLU A 8 -7.65 -22.49 12.46
N ARG A 9 -6.63 -21.76 11.99
CA ARG A 9 -5.72 -21.00 12.85
C ARG A 9 -6.43 -19.89 13.62
N TYR A 10 -7.39 -19.22 12.99
CA TYR A 10 -8.19 -18.19 13.64
C TYR A 10 -8.99 -18.77 14.81
N ARG A 11 -9.65 -19.90 14.59
CA ARG A 11 -10.38 -20.64 15.63
C ARG A 11 -9.47 -21.09 16.76
N GLU A 12 -8.30 -21.62 16.44
CA GLU A 12 -7.31 -22.04 17.45
C GLU A 12 -6.84 -20.87 18.32
N GLY A 13 -6.43 -19.75 17.70
CA GLY A 13 -6.00 -18.56 18.42
C GLY A 13 -7.13 -17.95 19.26
N PHE A 14 -8.35 -17.88 18.70
CA PHE A 14 -9.53 -17.40 19.41
C PHE A 14 -9.84 -18.24 20.65
N ASN A 15 -9.85 -19.56 20.52
CA ASN A 15 -10.11 -20.45 21.66
C ASN A 15 -8.99 -20.36 22.69
N ALA A 16 -7.73 -20.33 22.27
CA ALA A 16 -6.59 -20.20 23.18
C ALA A 16 -6.69 -18.92 24.04
N TYR A 17 -7.06 -17.79 23.43
CA TYR A 17 -7.25 -16.54 24.16
C TYR A 17 -8.46 -16.56 25.11
N LEU A 18 -9.56 -17.19 24.70
CA LEU A 18 -10.72 -17.32 25.58
C LEU A 18 -10.49 -18.27 26.76
N ASP A 19 -9.64 -19.29 26.57
CA ASP A 19 -9.29 -20.25 27.63
C ASP A 19 -8.24 -19.67 28.58
N ASP A 20 -7.29 -18.87 28.07
CA ASP A 20 -6.27 -18.17 28.87
C ASP A 20 -6.05 -16.73 28.34
N ARG A 21 -6.57 -15.75 29.09
CA ARG A 21 -6.63 -14.33 28.72
C ARG A 21 -5.30 -13.60 28.96
N ASP A 22 -4.23 -14.13 28.39
CA ASP A 22 -2.90 -13.55 28.52
C ASP A 22 -2.47 -12.78 27.26
N GLU A 23 -1.41 -11.98 27.43
CA GLU A 23 -0.86 -11.15 26.36
C GLU A 23 -0.30 -12.00 25.20
N ARG A 24 0.17 -13.22 25.49
CA ARG A 24 0.70 -14.13 24.46
C ARG A 24 -0.40 -14.60 23.53
N ASN A 25 -1.56 -14.96 24.07
CA ASN A 25 -2.70 -15.39 23.28
C ASN A 25 -3.38 -14.20 22.57
N LEU A 26 -3.37 -13.01 23.18
CA LEU A 26 -3.83 -11.80 22.49
C LEU A 26 -2.93 -11.45 21.30
N ASN A 27 -1.61 -11.64 21.44
CA ASN A 27 -0.67 -11.48 20.33
C ASN A 27 -0.93 -12.47 19.17
N LEU A 28 -1.51 -13.66 19.41
CA LEU A 28 -1.96 -14.53 18.32
C LEU A 28 -3.04 -13.86 17.46
N ALA A 29 -3.97 -13.13 18.08
CA ALA A 29 -4.98 -12.35 17.35
C ALA A 29 -4.33 -11.26 16.49
N TYR A 30 -3.32 -10.57 17.03
CA TYR A 30 -2.51 -9.60 16.31
C TYR A 30 -1.80 -10.24 15.10
N GLU A 31 -1.14 -11.39 15.27
CA GLU A 31 -0.49 -12.12 14.19
C GLU A 31 -1.46 -12.58 13.10
N LEU A 32 -2.64 -13.07 13.51
CA LEU A 32 -3.71 -13.48 12.60
C LEU A 32 -4.18 -12.29 11.75
N GLY A 33 -4.41 -11.12 12.36
CA GLY A 33 -4.77 -9.89 11.66
C GLY A 33 -3.74 -9.46 10.60
N ARG A 34 -2.44 -9.51 10.92
CA ARG A 34 -1.38 -9.24 9.93
C ARG A 34 -1.36 -10.26 8.81
N SER A 35 -1.52 -11.54 9.14
CA SER A 35 -1.48 -12.64 8.16
C SER A 35 -2.66 -12.61 7.19
N ALA A 36 -3.80 -12.02 7.58
CA ALA A 36 -4.96 -11.85 6.73
C ALA A 36 -4.65 -10.91 5.56
N VAL A 37 -3.92 -9.80 5.80
CA VAL A 37 -3.47 -8.89 4.73
C VAL A 37 -2.52 -9.60 3.77
N ALA A 38 -1.57 -10.38 4.29
CA ALA A 38 -0.63 -11.16 3.47
C ALA A 38 -1.32 -12.22 2.59
N GLN A 39 -2.53 -12.64 2.98
CA GLN A 39 -3.35 -13.60 2.25
C GLN A 39 -4.44 -12.93 1.39
N GLU A 40 -4.39 -11.60 1.25
CA GLU A 40 -5.36 -10.81 0.48
C GLU A 40 -6.81 -10.97 0.95
N LEU A 41 -6.99 -11.32 2.23
CA LEU A 41 -8.31 -11.36 2.86
C LEU A 41 -8.80 -9.96 3.16
N SER A 42 -10.11 -9.76 3.05
CA SER A 42 -10.77 -8.52 3.44
C SER A 42 -11.06 -8.50 4.94
N VAL A 43 -11.35 -7.31 5.47
CA VAL A 43 -11.86 -7.16 6.84
C VAL A 43 -13.20 -7.88 7.04
N LEU A 44 -13.97 -8.08 5.97
CA LEU A 44 -15.23 -8.82 6.02
C LEU A 44 -15.00 -10.33 6.18
N ASP A 45 -13.96 -10.88 5.55
CA ASP A 45 -13.56 -12.28 5.74
C ASP A 45 -13.14 -12.52 7.21
N LEU A 46 -12.41 -11.56 7.78
CA LEU A 46 -12.01 -11.60 9.20
C LEU A 46 -13.22 -11.51 10.14
N ALA A 47 -14.16 -10.61 9.86
CA ALA A 47 -15.39 -10.46 10.64
C ALA A 47 -16.27 -11.73 10.57
N SER A 48 -16.41 -12.31 9.37
CA SER A 48 -17.16 -13.56 9.19
C SER A 48 -16.51 -14.71 9.97
N ALA A 49 -15.19 -14.86 9.86
CA ALA A 49 -14.44 -15.86 10.62
C ALA A 49 -14.65 -15.71 12.14
N HIS A 50 -14.61 -14.46 12.63
CA HIS A 50 -14.83 -14.13 14.03
C HIS A 50 -16.23 -14.51 14.51
N GLN A 51 -17.27 -14.16 13.73
CA GLN A 51 -18.64 -14.51 14.07
C GLN A 51 -18.86 -16.02 14.10
N ASP A 52 -18.29 -16.76 13.16
CA ASP A 52 -18.42 -18.21 13.11
C ASP A 52 -17.82 -18.89 14.35
N VAL A 53 -16.63 -18.46 14.79
CA VAL A 53 -15.96 -19.04 15.97
C VAL A 53 -16.63 -18.60 17.28
N LEU A 54 -17.11 -17.35 17.36
CA LEU A 54 -17.88 -16.87 18.51
C LEU A 54 -19.19 -17.66 18.66
N LEU A 55 -19.95 -17.83 17.58
CA LEU A 55 -21.18 -18.63 17.61
C LEU A 55 -20.92 -20.08 18.01
N ALA A 56 -19.83 -20.68 17.52
CA ALA A 56 -19.44 -22.03 17.93
C ALA A 56 -19.11 -22.10 19.43
N ARG A 57 -18.39 -21.12 19.97
CA ARG A 57 -18.05 -21.08 21.40
C ARG A 57 -19.27 -20.88 22.30
N LEU A 58 -20.17 -19.96 21.93
CA LEU A 58 -21.41 -19.70 22.68
C LEU A 58 -22.36 -20.92 22.69
N ARG A 59 -22.39 -21.71 21.61
CA ARG A 59 -23.15 -22.96 21.56
C ARG A 59 -22.55 -24.07 22.43
N SER A 60 -21.26 -23.99 22.72
CA SER A 60 -20.54 -25.00 23.50
C SER A 60 -20.72 -24.81 25.00
N ASP A 61 -21.12 -23.62 25.46
CA ASP A 61 -21.36 -23.29 26.86
C ASP A 61 -22.64 -22.45 27.03
N PRO A 62 -23.75 -23.06 27.49
CA PRO A 62 -25.03 -22.37 27.60
C PRO A 62 -25.16 -21.48 28.84
N ASP A 63 -24.14 -21.36 29.70
CA ASP A 63 -24.22 -20.50 30.88
C ASP A 63 -24.22 -19.01 30.51
N LEU A 64 -25.29 -18.29 30.86
CA LEU A 64 -25.50 -16.89 30.48
C LEU A 64 -24.47 -15.94 31.13
N ALA A 65 -24.04 -16.21 32.37
CA ALA A 65 -23.05 -15.39 33.05
C ALA A 65 -21.66 -15.54 32.38
N GLY A 66 -21.28 -16.77 32.02
CA GLY A 66 -20.09 -17.02 31.21
C GLY A 66 -20.15 -16.43 29.81
N GLN A 67 -21.34 -16.37 29.18
CA GLN A 67 -21.51 -15.85 27.82
C GLN A 67 -21.21 -14.35 27.69
N GLU A 68 -21.62 -13.51 28.65
CA GLU A 68 -21.29 -12.07 28.61
C GLU A 68 -19.78 -11.83 28.63
N ASP A 69 -19.07 -12.56 29.49
CA ASP A 69 -17.62 -12.48 29.61
C ASP A 69 -16.91 -13.04 28.37
N VAL A 70 -17.46 -14.09 27.75
CA VAL A 70 -16.97 -14.63 26.46
C VAL A 70 -17.15 -13.59 25.34
N VAL A 71 -18.31 -12.94 25.25
CA VAL A 71 -18.56 -11.91 24.22
C VAL A 71 -17.63 -10.72 24.38
N ARG A 72 -17.36 -10.29 25.63
CA ARG A 72 -16.43 -9.18 25.90
C ARG A 72 -15.01 -9.53 25.46
N ALA A 73 -14.51 -10.69 25.88
CA ALA A 73 -13.17 -11.15 25.50
C ALA A 73 -13.06 -11.40 23.99
N ALA A 74 -14.09 -11.95 23.36
CA ALA A 74 -14.14 -12.08 21.90
C ALA A 74 -14.00 -10.70 21.21
N GLY A 75 -14.68 -9.68 21.73
CA GLY A 75 -14.54 -8.30 21.25
C GLY A 75 -13.11 -7.77 21.34
N GLU A 76 -12.43 -8.01 22.46
CA GLU A 76 -11.01 -7.63 22.65
C GLU A 76 -10.10 -8.32 21.63
N CYS A 77 -10.27 -9.64 21.46
CA CYS A 77 -9.55 -10.42 20.46
C CYS A 77 -9.79 -9.91 19.03
N PHE A 78 -11.03 -9.56 18.69
CA PHE A 78 -11.36 -9.04 17.37
C PHE A 78 -10.74 -7.67 17.10
N LEU A 79 -10.83 -6.77 18.09
CA LEU A 79 -10.26 -5.42 17.98
C LEU A 79 -8.74 -5.48 17.82
N GLU A 80 -8.06 -6.40 18.51
CA GLU A 80 -6.62 -6.60 18.33
C GLU A 80 -6.29 -7.05 16.90
N ALA A 81 -7.00 -8.05 16.38
CA ALA A 81 -6.82 -8.54 15.02
C ALA A 81 -7.10 -7.46 13.96
N VAL A 82 -8.19 -6.69 14.12
CA VAL A 82 -8.54 -5.60 13.20
C VAL A 82 -7.53 -4.45 13.27
N SER A 83 -7.04 -4.12 14.46
CA SER A 83 -5.99 -3.09 14.62
C SER A 83 -4.72 -3.50 13.87
N ALA A 84 -4.29 -4.75 14.02
CA ALA A 84 -3.14 -5.29 13.29
C ALA A 84 -3.36 -5.30 11.77
N PHE A 85 -4.57 -5.68 11.33
CA PHE A 85 -4.97 -5.68 9.93
C PHE A 85 -4.85 -4.29 9.31
N GLU A 86 -5.42 -3.26 9.95
CA GLU A 86 -5.42 -1.89 9.44
C GLU A 86 -4.01 -1.28 9.41
N VAL A 87 -3.17 -1.57 10.41
CA VAL A 87 -1.76 -1.13 10.41
C VAL A 87 -1.01 -1.67 9.19
N VAL A 88 -1.12 -2.98 8.93
CA VAL A 88 -0.41 -3.61 7.80
C VAL A 88 -1.01 -3.18 6.47
N ARG A 89 -2.33 -3.08 6.38
CA ARG A 89 -3.03 -2.63 5.16
C ARG A 89 -2.63 -1.21 4.78
N ARG A 90 -2.56 -0.30 5.76
CA ARG A 90 -2.10 1.08 5.54
C ARG A 90 -0.65 1.12 5.08
N ALA A 91 0.24 0.40 5.75
CA ALA A 91 1.64 0.31 5.35
C ALA A 91 1.81 -0.21 3.90
N LEU A 92 1.00 -1.20 3.51
CA LEU A 92 0.99 -1.70 2.14
C LEU A 92 0.48 -0.67 1.13
N GLN A 93 -0.55 0.10 1.50
CA GLN A 93 -1.06 1.18 0.65
C GLN A 93 -0.01 2.28 0.47
N ASP A 94 0.60 2.74 1.56
CA ASP A 94 1.64 3.77 1.54
C ASP A 94 2.86 3.33 0.68
N ALA A 95 3.26 2.07 0.80
CA ALA A 95 4.33 1.50 -0.01
C ALA A 95 3.97 1.45 -1.51
N ARG A 96 2.71 1.13 -1.85
CA ARG A 96 2.22 1.13 -3.24
C ARG A 96 2.20 2.53 -3.82
N GLU A 97 1.72 3.51 -3.07
CA GLU A 97 1.69 4.91 -3.48
C GLU A 97 3.12 5.43 -3.74
N THR A 98 4.05 5.14 -2.85
CA THR A 98 5.47 5.49 -3.01
C THR A 98 6.07 4.84 -4.25
N ALA A 99 5.85 3.54 -4.46
CA ALA A 99 6.34 2.82 -5.64
C ALA A 99 5.76 3.36 -6.95
N LEU A 100 4.52 3.84 -6.95
CA LEU A 100 3.92 4.50 -8.12
C LEU A 100 4.60 5.83 -8.43
N VAL A 101 4.90 6.65 -7.41
CA VAL A 101 5.64 7.91 -7.57
C VAL A 101 7.04 7.64 -8.11
N GLU A 102 7.78 6.71 -7.52
CA GLU A 102 9.13 6.34 -7.96
C GLU A 102 9.14 5.85 -9.42
N ARG A 103 8.19 4.98 -9.79
CA ARG A 103 8.05 4.50 -11.17
C ARG A 103 7.79 5.65 -12.14
N ARG A 104 6.94 6.61 -11.75
CA ARG A 104 6.68 7.80 -12.55
C ARG A 104 7.94 8.64 -12.72
N LEU A 105 8.64 8.94 -11.63
CA LEU A 105 9.90 9.71 -11.67
C LEU A 105 10.95 9.02 -12.54
N ALA A 106 11.13 7.72 -12.39
CA ALA A 106 12.07 6.95 -13.21
C ALA A 106 11.69 6.96 -14.69
N ALA A 107 10.40 6.93 -15.02
CA ALA A 107 9.93 7.06 -16.41
C ALA A 107 10.21 8.45 -16.98
N ILE A 108 10.01 9.50 -16.20
CA ILE A 108 10.32 10.89 -16.59
C ILE A 108 11.82 11.05 -16.84
N LEU A 109 12.67 10.59 -15.92
CA LEU A 109 14.13 10.66 -16.06
C LEU A 109 14.62 9.91 -17.31
N ARG A 110 14.09 8.72 -17.59
CA ARG A 110 14.42 7.98 -18.81
C ARG A 110 14.04 8.72 -20.08
N ARG A 111 12.84 9.32 -20.11
CA ARG A 111 12.38 10.12 -21.27
C ARG A 111 13.25 11.35 -21.50
N LEU A 112 13.57 12.09 -20.44
CA LEU A 112 14.47 13.25 -20.52
C LEU A 112 15.88 12.84 -20.97
N SER A 113 16.41 11.73 -20.46
CA SER A 113 17.72 11.23 -20.89
C SER A 113 17.74 10.85 -22.36
N HIS A 114 16.68 10.19 -22.87
CA HIS A 114 16.57 9.84 -24.28
C HIS A 114 16.49 11.10 -25.16
N PHE A 115 15.65 12.05 -24.76
CA PHE A 115 15.53 13.35 -25.41
C PHE A 115 16.89 14.06 -25.50
N LEU A 116 17.64 14.14 -24.39
CA LEU A 116 18.93 14.84 -24.38
C LEU A 116 19.97 14.12 -25.24
N ALA A 117 19.94 12.79 -25.30
CA ALA A 117 20.80 12.03 -26.19
C ALA A 117 20.48 12.31 -27.67
N ASP A 118 19.20 12.30 -28.04
CA ASP A 118 18.75 12.60 -29.41
C ASP A 118 19.12 14.05 -29.81
N ALA A 119 18.88 14.99 -28.90
CA ALA A 119 19.22 16.40 -29.10
C ALA A 119 20.74 16.64 -29.19
N SER A 120 21.55 15.90 -28.42
CA SER A 120 23.02 15.94 -28.51
C SER A 120 23.53 15.41 -29.84
N LEU A 121 22.87 14.41 -30.43
CA LEU A 121 23.21 13.92 -31.77
C LEU A 121 22.80 14.93 -32.86
N ALA A 122 21.70 15.66 -32.65
CA ALA A 122 21.25 16.71 -33.56
C ALA A 122 22.13 17.97 -33.51
N LEU A 123 22.74 18.30 -32.35
CA LEU A 123 23.65 19.43 -32.13
C LEU A 123 24.94 19.43 -32.97
N ASP A 124 25.27 18.32 -33.63
CA ASP A 124 26.30 18.31 -34.67
C ASP A 124 25.86 19.06 -35.96
N ALA A 125 24.61 19.55 -36.04
CA ALA A 125 24.10 20.43 -37.10
C ALA A 125 23.47 21.70 -36.50
N SER A 126 23.88 22.89 -36.96
CA SER A 126 23.48 24.19 -36.38
C SER A 126 21.98 24.56 -36.46
N GLU A 127 21.13 23.73 -37.09
CA GLU A 127 19.65 23.86 -37.05
C GLU A 127 19.02 23.32 -35.75
N SER A 128 19.80 22.66 -34.88
CA SER A 128 19.24 21.83 -33.80
C SER A 128 18.76 22.56 -32.53
N LEU A 129 19.13 23.84 -32.31
CA LEU A 129 18.81 24.52 -31.05
C LEU A 129 17.33 24.91 -30.96
N ASP A 130 16.77 25.40 -32.06
CA ASP A 130 15.35 25.72 -32.16
C ASP A 130 14.49 24.45 -32.10
N GLU A 131 14.91 23.37 -32.76
CA GLU A 131 14.26 22.06 -32.67
C GLU A 131 14.29 21.51 -31.24
N MET A 132 15.42 21.66 -30.54
CA MET A 132 15.54 21.27 -29.13
C MET A 132 14.60 22.08 -28.23
N LEU A 133 14.53 23.40 -28.41
CA LEU A 133 13.63 24.24 -27.62
C LEU A 133 12.16 23.91 -27.87
N GLN A 134 11.79 23.66 -29.13
CA GLN A 134 10.45 23.27 -29.49
C GLN A 134 10.08 21.92 -28.88
N LEU A 135 10.98 20.94 -28.96
CA LEU A 135 10.75 19.60 -28.42
C LEU A 135 10.71 19.60 -26.88
N VAL A 136 11.53 20.41 -26.19
CA VAL A 136 11.41 20.65 -24.72
C VAL A 136 10.04 21.23 -24.38
N ALA A 137 9.58 22.24 -25.14
CA ALA A 137 8.29 22.90 -24.89
C ALA A 137 7.11 21.94 -25.07
N GLU A 138 7.13 21.12 -26.12
CA GLU A 138 6.10 20.10 -26.39
C GLU A 138 6.06 19.03 -25.31
N HIS A 139 7.23 18.52 -24.90
CA HIS A 139 7.32 17.50 -23.85
C HIS A 139 6.96 18.03 -22.47
N ALA A 140 7.39 19.24 -22.11
CA ALA A 140 6.99 19.88 -20.85
C ALA A 140 5.46 20.05 -20.79
N ARG A 141 4.83 20.43 -21.91
CA ARG A 141 3.37 20.53 -22.03
C ARG A 141 2.66 19.20 -21.77
N GLU A 142 3.16 18.11 -22.35
CA GLU A 142 2.61 16.76 -22.12
C GLU A 142 2.79 16.28 -20.68
N LEU A 143 3.95 16.57 -20.07
CA LEU A 143 4.29 16.16 -18.70
C LEU A 143 3.42 16.84 -17.64
N THR A 144 3.10 18.11 -17.85
CA THR A 144 2.34 18.93 -16.89
C THR A 144 0.86 19.01 -17.21
N SER A 145 0.41 18.42 -18.32
CA SER A 145 -0.94 18.60 -18.88
C SER A 145 -1.34 20.08 -19.01
N ALA A 146 -0.37 20.95 -19.34
CA ALA A 146 -0.63 22.38 -19.47
C ALA A 146 -1.20 22.69 -20.87
N ASP A 147 -2.02 23.73 -20.98
CA ASP A 147 -2.52 24.17 -22.30
C ASP A 147 -1.41 24.78 -23.17
N ARG A 148 -0.40 25.41 -22.55
CA ARG A 148 0.71 26.08 -23.25
C ARG A 148 2.02 25.97 -22.46
N CYS A 149 3.14 25.96 -23.18
CA CYS A 149 4.49 25.98 -22.62
C CYS A 149 5.34 27.00 -23.40
N ALA A 150 6.24 27.71 -22.70
CA ALA A 150 7.20 28.63 -23.29
C ALA A 150 8.59 28.35 -22.70
N VAL A 151 9.60 28.26 -23.56
CA VAL A 151 11.00 28.00 -23.18
C VAL A 151 11.85 29.18 -23.65
N ARG A 152 12.79 29.63 -22.81
CA ARG A 152 13.70 30.73 -23.11
C ARG A 152 15.13 30.29 -22.80
N LEU A 153 16.05 30.52 -23.74
CA LEU A 153 17.49 30.37 -23.53
C LEU A 153 18.15 31.73 -23.30
N THR A 154 19.14 31.75 -22.43
CA THR A 154 20.07 32.86 -22.25
C THR A 154 21.45 32.36 -22.66
N LEU A 155 22.00 32.95 -23.71
CA LEU A 155 23.38 32.70 -24.14
C LEU A 155 24.27 33.74 -23.45
N GLU A 156 25.25 33.30 -22.66
CA GLU A 156 26.28 34.21 -22.14
C GLU A 156 27.16 34.66 -23.31
N GLU A 157 27.13 35.95 -23.64
CA GLU A 157 28.08 36.52 -24.60
C GLU A 157 29.48 36.46 -24.00
N ALA A 158 30.40 35.76 -24.69
CA ALA A 158 31.82 35.81 -24.36
C ALA A 158 32.28 37.28 -24.42
N GLY A 159 32.70 37.81 -23.27
CA GLY A 159 33.12 39.20 -23.13
C GLY A 159 34.25 39.58 -24.10
N PRO A 160 34.33 40.85 -24.53
CA PRO A 160 35.28 41.28 -25.55
C PRO A 160 36.72 41.12 -25.05
N SER A 161 37.58 40.56 -25.92
CA SER A 161 39.04 40.39 -25.73
C SER A 161 39.77 41.71 -25.54
#